data_AF-A0A851GK90-F1
#
_entry.id   AF-A0A851GK90-F1
#
_cell.length_a   1.000
_cell.length_b   1.000
_cell.length_c   1.000
_cell.angle_alpha   90.00
_cell.angle_beta   90.00
_cell.angle_gamma   90.00
#
_symmetry.space_group_name_H-M   'P 1'
#
loop_
_entity.id
_entity.type
_entity.pdbx_description
1 polymer ?
#
loop_
_entity_poly.entity_id
_entity_poly.type
_entity_poly.pdbx_seq_one_letter_code
_entity_poly.pdbx_strand_id
1 'polypeptide(L)'
;MSPAPTNHAENQGKKLSDREFELAIKGIQRGLCGYIASITSHSSDRDDILQETNLFLWQRKNEFKSGTNFKAWAFKVAYFKAMGSRRDKVRRGEEVFSEDITQRIATGAESYFDNSPDKFPALENCLKKLKPEEYQLLQEKYFKGNTITDFSRRNKQSAGTLLKKLSRIRLRLRACIEQQLP
;
A
#
# COMPACT_ATOMS: atom_id res chain seq x y z
N MET A 1 -17.21 22.48 54.94
CA MET A 1 -16.86 21.39 54.00
C MET A 1 -17.86 21.42 52.85
N SER A 2 -17.52 22.15 51.79
CA SER A 2 -18.29 22.14 50.54
C SER A 2 -17.65 21.10 49.61
N PRO A 3 -18.40 20.20 48.98
CA PRO A 3 -17.81 19.34 47.96
C PRO A 3 -17.58 20.19 46.70
N ALA A 4 -16.34 20.15 46.22
CA ALA A 4 -15.96 20.75 44.94
C ALA A 4 -16.75 20.08 43.80
N PRO A 5 -17.21 20.85 42.80
CA PRO A 5 -17.86 20.27 41.64
C PRO A 5 -16.81 19.55 40.79
N THR A 6 -16.96 18.23 40.68
CA THR A 6 -16.19 17.40 39.76
C THR A 6 -16.57 17.78 38.33
N ASN A 7 -15.70 18.56 37.68
CA ASN A 7 -15.74 18.78 36.24
C ASN A 7 -15.42 17.45 35.54
N HIS A 8 -16.46 16.66 35.26
CA HIS A 8 -16.40 15.65 34.21
C HIS A 8 -16.41 16.39 32.87
N ALA A 9 -15.23 16.85 32.46
CA ALA A 9 -15.00 17.39 31.13
C ALA A 9 -15.44 16.34 30.09
N GLU A 10 -16.50 16.69 29.39
CA GLU A 10 -17.03 16.01 28.22
C GLU A 10 -15.93 15.83 27.16
N ASN A 11 -15.25 14.69 27.14
CA ASN A 11 -14.46 14.30 25.99
C ASN A 11 -15.40 13.66 24.96
N GLN A 12 -16.27 14.49 24.37
CA GLN A 12 -17.07 14.09 23.21
C GLN A 12 -16.10 13.86 22.05
N GLY A 13 -15.91 12.58 21.69
CA GLY A 13 -15.00 12.16 20.62
C GLY A 13 -15.32 12.88 19.32
N LYS A 14 -14.48 13.87 18.99
CA LYS A 14 -14.61 14.70 17.78
C LYS A 14 -14.58 13.79 16.55
N LYS A 15 -15.69 13.70 15.82
CA LYS A 15 -15.74 13.01 14.53
C LYS A 15 -14.84 13.74 13.53
N LEU A 16 -14.12 12.99 12.72
CA LEU A 16 -13.34 13.57 11.62
C LEU A 16 -14.30 14.20 10.61
N SER A 17 -13.97 15.39 10.12
CA SER A 17 -14.61 15.96 8.95
C SER A 17 -14.34 15.12 7.71
N ASP A 18 -15.18 15.27 6.69
CA ASP A 18 -15.03 14.55 5.41
C ASP A 18 -13.64 14.73 4.80
N ARG A 19 -13.09 15.95 4.89
CA ARG A 19 -11.75 16.27 4.38
C ARG A 19 -10.65 15.59 5.19
N GLU A 20 -10.73 15.59 6.52
CA GLU A 20 -9.76 14.90 7.37
C GLU A 20 -9.79 13.38 7.12
N PHE A 21 -10.99 12.82 6.91
CA PHE A 21 -11.16 11.41 6.61
C PHE A 21 -10.61 11.04 5.22
N GLU A 22 -10.86 11.86 4.21
CA GLU A 22 -10.28 11.70 2.87
C GLU A 22 -8.74 11.72 2.93
N LEU A 23 -8.15 12.65 3.69
CA LEU A 23 -6.71 12.72 3.90
C LEU A 23 -6.18 11.49 4.63
N ALA A 24 -6.90 10.98 5.63
CA ALA A 24 -6.54 9.74 6.32
C ALA A 24 -6.53 8.53 5.37
N ILE A 25 -7.56 8.40 4.52
CA ILE A 25 -7.60 7.37 3.45
C ILE A 25 -6.37 7.51 2.54
N LYS A 26 -6.11 8.72 2.02
CA LYS A 26 -4.97 8.98 1.11
C LYS A 26 -3.64 8.65 1.77
N GLY A 27 -3.46 9.00 3.03
CA GLY A 27 -2.23 8.79 3.79
C GLY A 27 -1.84 7.31 3.93
N ILE A 28 -2.80 6.40 3.97
CA ILE A 28 -2.52 4.96 4.14
C ILE A 28 -2.48 4.17 2.83
N GLN A 29 -2.86 4.75 1.67
CA GLN A 29 -3.09 3.98 0.44
C GLN A 29 -1.91 3.09 0.03
N ARG A 30 -0.67 3.59 0.16
CA ARG A 30 0.53 2.83 -0.22
C ARG A 30 0.73 1.61 0.66
N GLY A 31 0.67 1.81 1.98
CA GLY A 31 0.78 0.73 2.96
C GLY A 31 -0.37 -0.28 2.82
N LEU A 32 -1.59 0.21 2.61
CA LEU A 32 -2.77 -0.62 2.41
C LEU A 32 -2.67 -1.47 1.13
N CYS A 33 -2.24 -0.88 0.02
CA CYS A 33 -2.02 -1.59 -1.24
C CYS A 33 -0.92 -2.66 -1.10
N GLY A 34 0.19 -2.34 -0.42
CA GLY A 34 1.25 -3.29 -0.12
C GLY A 34 0.80 -4.43 0.80
N TYR A 35 0.00 -4.12 1.82
CA TYR A 35 -0.59 -5.10 2.72
C TYR A 35 -1.51 -6.06 1.97
N ILE A 36 -2.46 -5.54 1.20
CA ILE A 36 -3.37 -6.36 0.38
C ILE A 36 -2.57 -7.24 -0.58
N ALA A 37 -1.59 -6.66 -1.29
CA ALA A 37 -0.74 -7.42 -2.20
C ALA A 37 0.02 -8.57 -1.52
N SER A 38 0.38 -8.43 -0.24
CA SER A 38 1.06 -9.49 0.52
C SER A 38 0.14 -10.66 0.87
N ILE A 39 -1.17 -10.42 1.02
CA ILE A 39 -2.15 -11.44 1.46
C ILE A 39 -3.04 -11.95 0.32
N THR A 40 -2.86 -11.45 -0.91
CA THR A 40 -3.61 -11.86 -2.11
C THR A 40 -2.68 -12.48 -3.15
N SER A 41 -3.18 -13.46 -3.92
CA SER A 41 -2.37 -14.14 -4.95
C SER A 41 -2.30 -13.41 -6.30
N HIS A 42 -3.33 -12.62 -6.67
CA HIS A 42 -3.40 -11.97 -7.99
C HIS A 42 -3.52 -10.46 -7.88
N SER A 43 -2.96 -9.76 -8.88
CA SER A 43 -3.00 -8.29 -8.93
C SER A 43 -4.40 -7.72 -9.14
N SER A 44 -5.31 -8.45 -9.80
CA SER A 44 -6.69 -8.03 -9.99
C SER A 44 -7.46 -7.99 -8.68
N ASP A 45 -7.34 -9.03 -7.84
CA ASP A 45 -8.02 -9.06 -6.54
C ASP A 45 -7.57 -7.92 -5.64
N ARG A 46 -6.28 -7.55 -5.72
CA ARG A 46 -5.72 -6.48 -4.93
C ARG A 46 -6.45 -5.15 -5.18
N ASP A 47 -6.68 -4.81 -6.44
CA ASP A 47 -7.28 -3.54 -6.81
C ASP A 47 -8.77 -3.50 -6.42
N ASP A 48 -9.49 -4.62 -6.61
CA ASP A 48 -10.88 -4.78 -6.17
C ASP A 48 -11.00 -4.68 -4.63
N ILE A 49 -10.16 -5.42 -3.90
CA ILE A 49 -10.15 -5.40 -2.42
C ILE A 49 -9.80 -3.99 -1.90
N LEU A 50 -8.86 -3.30 -2.54
CA LEU A 50 -8.50 -1.93 -2.18
C LEU A 50 -9.69 -0.98 -2.39
N GLN A 51 -10.38 -1.08 -3.53
CA GLN A 51 -11.57 -0.28 -3.82
C GLN A 51 -12.69 -0.56 -2.82
N GLU A 52 -13.02 -1.82 -2.58
CA GLU A 52 -14.04 -2.22 -1.61
C GLU A 52 -13.70 -1.77 -0.19
N THR A 53 -12.42 -1.83 0.19
CA THR A 53 -11.95 -1.33 1.48
C THR A 53 -12.18 0.17 1.58
N ASN A 54 -11.76 0.96 0.58
CA ASN A 54 -11.95 2.41 0.57
C ASN A 54 -13.44 2.80 0.62
N LEU A 55 -14.30 2.09 -0.13
CA LEU A 55 -15.75 2.30 -0.10
C LEU A 55 -16.33 1.99 1.28
N PHE A 56 -15.93 0.88 1.90
CA PHE A 56 -16.38 0.50 3.23
C PHE A 56 -15.95 1.54 4.27
N LEU A 57 -14.68 1.95 4.25
CA LEU A 57 -14.16 2.98 5.16
C LEU A 57 -14.97 4.27 5.03
N TRP A 58 -15.22 4.73 3.80
CA TRP A 58 -15.99 5.94 3.55
C TRP A 58 -17.44 5.85 4.04
N GLN A 59 -18.13 4.75 3.73
CA GLN A 59 -19.51 4.52 4.18
C GLN A 59 -19.60 4.44 5.70
N ARG A 60 -18.57 3.89 6.36
CA ARG A 60 -18.49 3.68 7.81
C ARG A 60 -17.71 4.77 8.53
N LYS A 61 -17.43 5.91 7.88
CA LYS A 61 -16.61 7.00 8.46
C LYS A 61 -17.12 7.50 9.81
N ASN A 62 -18.44 7.48 10.00
CA ASN A 62 -19.10 7.92 11.23
C ASN A 62 -18.91 6.96 12.41
N GLU A 63 -18.50 5.72 12.15
CA GLU A 63 -18.22 4.69 13.17
C GLU A 63 -16.77 4.74 13.64
N PHE A 64 -15.90 5.43 12.88
CA PHE A 64 -14.50 5.60 13.27
C PHE A 64 -14.38 6.56 14.46
N LYS A 65 -13.67 6.12 15.50
CA LYS A 65 -13.39 6.93 16.69
C LYS A 65 -12.06 7.67 16.49
N SER A 66 -12.12 9.00 16.44
CA SER A 66 -10.90 9.82 16.39
C SER A 66 -10.00 9.53 17.60
N GLY A 67 -8.69 9.58 17.37
CA GLY A 67 -7.67 9.18 18.36
C GLY A 67 -7.34 7.68 18.37
N THR A 68 -8.07 6.84 17.62
CA THR A 68 -7.70 5.44 17.40
C THR A 68 -6.84 5.27 16.13
N ASN A 69 -6.22 4.09 15.96
CA ASN A 69 -5.35 3.83 14.82
C ASN A 69 -6.16 3.56 13.53
N PHE A 70 -6.28 4.58 12.68
CA PHE A 70 -6.99 4.52 11.39
C PHE A 70 -6.44 3.42 10.46
N LYS A 71 -5.11 3.27 10.45
CA LYS A 71 -4.44 2.28 9.61
C LYS A 71 -4.75 0.86 10.04
N ALA A 72 -4.71 0.58 11.35
CA ALA A 72 -5.08 -0.72 11.90
C ALA A 72 -6.55 -1.08 11.57
N TRP A 73 -7.45 -0.10 11.64
CA TRP A 73 -8.84 -0.29 11.22
C TRP A 73 -8.94 -0.63 9.73
N ALA A 74 -8.27 0.12 8.86
CA ALA A 74 -8.26 -0.14 7.42
C ALA A 74 -7.66 -1.50 7.05
N PHE A 75 -6.56 -1.90 7.69
CA PHE A 75 -5.91 -3.18 7.44
C PHE A 75 -6.81 -4.34 7.87
N LYS A 76 -7.49 -4.20 9.01
CA LYS A 76 -8.49 -5.18 9.46
C LYS A 76 -9.65 -5.31 8.47
N VAL A 77 -10.17 -4.20 7.94
CA VAL A 77 -11.21 -4.23 6.89
C VAL A 77 -10.69 -4.96 5.65
N ALA A 78 -9.51 -4.59 5.15
CA ALA A 78 -8.89 -5.22 3.99
C ALA A 78 -8.65 -6.71 4.17
N TYR A 79 -8.23 -7.15 5.36
CA TYR A 79 -8.06 -8.56 5.69
C TYR A 79 -9.37 -9.34 5.50
N PHE A 80 -10.48 -8.85 6.06
CA PHE A 80 -11.77 -9.53 5.92
C PHE A 80 -12.27 -9.55 4.47
N LYS A 81 -12.03 -8.47 3.72
CA LYS A 81 -12.32 -8.43 2.28
C LYS A 81 -11.49 -9.47 1.51
N ALA A 82 -10.20 -9.58 1.81
CA ALA A 82 -9.33 -10.60 1.23
C ALA A 82 -9.78 -12.03 1.60
N MET A 83 -10.22 -12.27 2.84
CA MET A 83 -10.76 -13.57 3.25
C MET A 83 -12.07 -13.91 2.54
N GLY A 84 -12.91 -12.91 2.27
CA GLY A 84 -14.10 -13.04 1.40
C GLY A 84 -13.72 -13.53 0.00
N SER A 85 -12.86 -12.77 -0.69
CA SER A 85 -12.36 -13.12 -2.03
C SER A 85 -11.71 -14.52 -2.06
N ARG A 86 -10.90 -14.85 -1.04
CA ARG A 86 -10.31 -16.19 -0.88
C ARG A 86 -11.37 -17.29 -0.80
N ARG A 87 -12.44 -17.11 -0.03
CA ARG A 87 -13.53 -18.11 0.07
C ARG A 87 -14.22 -18.33 -1.27
N ASP A 88 -14.44 -17.26 -2.03
CA ASP A 88 -15.04 -17.36 -3.37
C ASP A 88 -14.14 -18.12 -4.35
N LYS A 89 -12.82 -17.93 -4.25
CA LYS A 89 -11.82 -18.69 -5.02
C LYS A 89 -11.81 -20.18 -4.68
N VAL A 90 -11.83 -20.52 -3.39
CA VAL A 90 -11.94 -21.92 -2.94
C VAL A 90 -13.19 -22.55 -3.53
N ARG A 91 -14.33 -21.84 -3.52
CA ARG A 91 -15.59 -22.33 -4.10
C ARG A 91 -15.51 -22.56 -5.61
N ARG A 92 -14.67 -21.81 -6.33
CA ARG A 92 -14.42 -21.99 -7.76
C ARG A 92 -13.37 -23.08 -8.06
N GLY A 93 -12.79 -23.72 -7.04
CA GLY A 93 -11.75 -24.73 -7.21
C GLY A 93 -10.38 -24.15 -7.56
N GLU A 94 -10.15 -22.87 -7.30
CA GLU A 94 -8.83 -22.24 -7.49
C GLU A 94 -7.88 -22.63 -6.34
N GLU A 95 -6.62 -22.83 -6.66
CA GLU A 95 -5.58 -23.03 -5.65
C GLU A 95 -5.30 -21.71 -4.91
N VAL A 96 -5.44 -21.76 -3.59
CA VAL A 96 -5.15 -20.63 -2.70
C VAL A 96 -4.35 -21.11 -1.49
N PHE A 97 -3.60 -20.20 -0.86
CA PHE A 97 -2.96 -20.50 0.42
C PHE A 97 -3.99 -20.90 1.48
N SER A 98 -3.57 -21.71 2.45
CA SER A 98 -4.38 -21.99 3.62
C SER A 98 -4.63 -20.70 4.42
N GLU A 99 -5.73 -20.66 5.15
CA GLU A 99 -6.09 -19.50 5.96
C GLU A 99 -5.02 -19.19 7.02
N ASP A 100 -4.43 -20.22 7.64
CA ASP A 100 -3.31 -20.10 8.57
C ASP A 100 -2.11 -19.38 7.93
N ILE A 101 -1.69 -19.80 6.74
CA ILE A 101 -0.56 -19.18 6.05
C ILE A 101 -0.88 -17.72 5.71
N THR A 102 -2.08 -17.44 5.20
CA THR A 102 -2.48 -16.06 4.91
C THR A 102 -2.53 -15.20 6.17
N GLN A 103 -3.01 -15.72 7.30
CA GLN A 103 -3.04 -15.00 8.57
C GLN A 103 -1.64 -14.71 9.12
N ARG A 104 -0.71 -15.66 8.99
CA ARG A 104 0.70 -15.46 9.35
C ARG A 104 1.36 -14.38 8.51
N ILE A 105 1.10 -14.37 7.20
CA ILE A 105 1.58 -13.30 6.30
C ILE A 105 0.96 -11.95 6.69
N ALA A 106 -0.35 -11.90 6.94
CA ALA A 106 -1.05 -10.69 7.35
C ALA A 106 -0.44 -10.09 8.63
N THR A 107 -0.21 -10.92 9.64
CA THR A 107 0.39 -10.50 10.92
C THR A 107 1.81 -9.95 10.72
N GLY A 108 2.62 -10.62 9.88
CA GLY A 108 3.96 -10.14 9.54
C GLY A 108 3.94 -8.83 8.77
N ALA A 109 3.00 -8.68 7.83
CA ALA A 109 2.84 -7.49 7.02
C ALA A 109 2.37 -6.28 7.86
N GLU A 110 1.42 -6.47 8.78
CA GLU A 110 0.99 -5.43 9.74
C GLU A 110 2.19 -4.85 10.49
N SER A 111 3.00 -5.72 11.10
CA SER A 111 4.22 -5.33 11.80
C SER A 111 5.23 -4.63 10.89
N TYR A 112 5.42 -5.14 9.66
CA TYR A 112 6.30 -4.52 8.68
C TYR A 112 5.86 -3.11 8.34
N PHE A 113 4.59 -2.91 8.00
CA PHE A 113 4.09 -1.61 7.58
C PHE A 113 4.03 -0.63 8.75
N ASP A 114 3.83 -1.08 9.99
CA ASP A 114 3.84 -0.20 11.19
C ASP A 114 5.24 0.27 11.56
N ASN A 115 6.26 -0.58 11.40
CA ASN A 115 7.62 -0.29 11.86
C ASN A 115 8.59 0.14 10.76
N SER A 116 8.25 -0.03 9.48
CA SER A 116 9.17 0.30 8.39
C SER A 116 9.15 1.80 8.10
N PRO A 117 10.34 2.44 7.95
CA PRO A 117 10.41 3.82 7.52
C PRO A 117 9.82 3.95 6.11
N ASP A 118 9.09 5.05 5.88
CA ASP A 118 8.58 5.36 4.55
C ASP A 118 9.77 5.58 3.60
N LYS A 119 10.01 4.62 2.72
CA LYS A 119 11.09 4.68 1.73
C LYS A 119 10.75 5.57 0.54
N PHE A 120 9.50 6.04 0.43
CA PHE A 120 9.03 6.77 -0.74
C PHE A 120 9.65 8.16 -0.89
N PRO A 121 9.78 8.99 0.17
CA PRO A 121 10.50 10.26 0.07
C PRO A 121 11.95 10.05 -0.39
N ALA A 122 12.61 9.01 0.12
CA ALA A 122 13.96 8.64 -0.32
C ALA A 122 13.97 8.21 -1.81
N LEU A 123 13.01 7.40 -2.24
CA LEU A 123 12.87 7.01 -3.64
C LEU A 123 12.63 8.21 -4.56
N GLU A 124 11.74 9.14 -4.21
CA GLU A 124 11.49 10.36 -4.99
C GLU A 124 12.78 11.17 -5.18
N ASN A 125 13.56 11.33 -4.12
CA ASN A 125 14.85 12.02 -4.17
C ASN A 125 15.88 11.26 -5.01
N CYS A 126 15.91 9.92 -4.92
CA CYS A 126 16.81 9.10 -5.73
C CYS A 126 16.42 9.05 -7.21
N LEU A 127 15.12 9.10 -7.54
CA LEU A 127 14.64 9.18 -8.92
C LEU A 127 15.08 10.48 -9.60
N LYS A 128 15.11 11.61 -8.88
CA LYS A 128 15.62 12.90 -9.38
C LYS A 128 17.11 12.86 -9.77
N LYS A 129 17.87 11.88 -9.27
CA LYS A 129 19.31 11.70 -9.58
C LYS A 129 19.55 10.83 -10.83
N LEU A 130 18.50 10.22 -11.40
CA LEU A 130 18.63 9.40 -12.60
C LEU A 130 18.81 10.27 -13.84
N LYS A 131 19.52 9.72 -14.85
CA LYS A 131 19.57 10.37 -16.16
C LYS A 131 18.19 10.31 -16.83
N PRO A 132 17.83 11.28 -17.70
CA PRO A 132 16.53 11.30 -18.37
C PRO A 132 16.17 9.98 -19.08
N GLU A 133 17.12 9.37 -19.78
CA GLU A 133 16.93 8.07 -20.44
C GLU A 133 16.64 6.91 -19.48
N GLU A 134 17.26 6.93 -18.29
CA GLU A 134 17.07 5.90 -17.26
C GLU A 134 15.68 6.04 -16.63
N TYR A 135 15.27 7.29 -16.38
CA TYR A 135 13.93 7.59 -15.90
C TYR A 135 12.85 7.23 -16.92
N GLN A 136 13.07 7.51 -18.21
CA GLN A 136 12.16 7.13 -19.29
C GLN A 136 11.97 5.60 -19.37
N LEU A 137 13.04 4.82 -19.23
CA LEU A 137 12.96 3.36 -19.19
C LEU A 137 12.10 2.87 -18.01
N LEU A 138 12.23 3.48 -16.84
CA LEU A 138 11.37 3.17 -15.69
C LEU A 138 9.91 3.52 -15.95
N GLN A 139 9.65 4.70 -16.55
CA GLN A 139 8.29 5.13 -16.87
C GLN A 139 7.58 4.15 -17.80
N GLU A 140 8.27 3.68 -18.83
CA GLU A 140 7.73 2.75 -19.81
C GLU A 140 7.41 1.39 -19.18
N LYS A 141 8.27 0.92 -18.27
CA LYS A 141 8.09 -0.37 -17.61
C LYS A 141 7.01 -0.36 -16.52
N TYR A 142 6.95 0.70 -15.71
CA TYR A 142 6.13 0.71 -14.49
C TYR A 142 4.84 1.52 -14.59
N PHE A 143 4.77 2.53 -15.45
CA PHE A 143 3.62 3.43 -15.52
C PHE A 143 2.79 3.23 -16.79
N LYS A 144 3.44 2.93 -17.91
CA LYS A 144 2.74 2.75 -19.20
C LYS A 144 2.32 1.31 -19.50
N GLY A 145 2.63 0.36 -18.61
CA GLY A 145 2.28 -1.06 -18.78
C GLY A 145 2.94 -1.74 -19.98
N ASN A 146 3.88 -1.09 -20.67
CA ASN A 146 4.49 -1.60 -21.88
C ASN A 146 5.44 -2.76 -21.57
N THR A 147 5.49 -3.73 -22.47
CA THR A 147 6.50 -4.78 -22.38
C THR A 147 7.88 -4.20 -22.73
N ILE A 148 8.94 -4.78 -22.16
CA ILE A 148 10.31 -4.40 -22.52
C ILE A 148 10.58 -4.68 -24.00
N THR A 149 9.90 -5.67 -24.58
CA THR A 149 9.93 -5.98 -26.01
C THR A 149 9.33 -4.87 -26.87
N ASP A 150 8.23 -4.23 -26.44
CA ASP A 150 7.64 -3.10 -27.17
C ASP A 150 8.51 -1.85 -27.07
N PHE A 151 9.15 -1.63 -25.91
CA PHE A 151 10.11 -0.55 -25.73
C PHE A 151 11.39 -0.77 -26.55
N SER A 152 11.87 -2.02 -26.62
CA SER A 152 13.00 -2.45 -27.44
C SER A 152 12.81 -2.12 -28.91
N ARG A 153 11.64 -2.45 -29.47
CA ARG A 153 11.29 -2.17 -30.88
C ARG A 153 11.34 -0.68 -31.21
N ARG A 154 10.81 0.17 -30.31
CA ARG A 154 10.76 1.63 -30.52
C ARG A 154 12.12 2.31 -30.37
N ASN A 155 12.99 1.80 -29.50
CA ASN A 155 14.27 2.43 -29.16
C ASN A 155 15.49 1.83 -29.88
N LYS A 156 15.29 0.86 -30.77
CA LYS A 156 16.38 0.17 -31.51
C LYS A 156 17.47 -0.41 -30.58
N GLN A 157 17.09 -0.82 -29.37
CA GLN A 157 17.97 -1.47 -28.40
C GLN A 157 17.45 -2.87 -28.10
N SER A 158 18.33 -3.86 -27.91
CA SER A 158 17.88 -5.22 -27.59
C SER A 158 17.20 -5.28 -26.22
N ALA A 159 16.18 -6.13 -26.11
CA ALA A 159 15.49 -6.37 -24.83
C ALA A 159 16.45 -6.79 -23.72
N GLY A 160 17.47 -7.61 -24.04
CA GLY A 160 18.51 -8.01 -23.09
C GLY A 160 19.34 -6.84 -22.55
N THR A 161 19.70 -5.88 -23.40
CA THR A 161 20.42 -4.66 -22.98
C THR A 161 19.55 -3.80 -22.07
N LEU A 162 18.27 -3.65 -22.40
CA LEU A 162 17.30 -2.89 -21.61
C LEU A 162 17.06 -3.53 -20.23
N LEU A 163 16.94 -4.86 -20.15
CA LEU A 163 16.82 -5.57 -18.88
C LEU A 163 18.06 -5.40 -18.01
N LYS A 164 19.27 -5.47 -18.60
CA LYS A 164 20.53 -5.19 -17.87
C LYS A 164 20.58 -3.74 -17.38
N LYS A 165 20.17 -2.76 -18.20
CA LYS A 165 20.08 -1.35 -17.81
C LYS A 165 19.09 -1.17 -16.65
N LEU A 166 17.90 -1.77 -16.74
CA LEU A 166 16.87 -1.74 -15.70
C LEU A 166 17.38 -2.33 -14.37
N SER A 167 18.07 -3.47 -14.42
CA SER A 167 18.66 -4.11 -13.23
C SER A 167 19.69 -3.19 -12.55
N ARG A 168 20.61 -2.58 -13.32
CA ARG A 168 21.60 -1.62 -12.80
C ARG A 168 20.94 -0.39 -12.18
N ILE A 169 19.88 0.13 -12.81
CA ILE A 169 19.10 1.25 -12.27
C ILE A 169 18.48 0.87 -10.93
N ARG A 170 17.86 -0.31 -10.82
CA ARG A 170 17.25 -0.80 -9.57
C ARG A 170 18.26 -0.94 -8.44
N LEU A 171 19.46 -1.47 -8.72
CA LEU A 171 20.54 -1.59 -7.73
C LEU A 171 21.01 -0.21 -7.25
N ARG A 172 21.20 0.75 -8.17
CA ARG A 172 21.58 2.13 -7.82
C ARG A 172 20.50 2.84 -7.00
N LEU A 173 19.24 2.68 -7.37
CA LEU A 173 18.11 3.23 -6.61
C LEU A 173 18.07 2.64 -5.20
N ARG A 174 18.22 1.32 -5.07
CA ARG A 174 18.26 0.65 -3.76
C ARG A 174 19.38 1.21 -2.87
N ALA A 175 20.61 1.27 -3.37
CA ALA A 175 21.74 1.80 -2.61
C ALA A 175 21.53 3.27 -2.22
N CYS A 176 20.97 4.09 -3.12
CA CYS A 176 20.64 5.49 -2.82
C CYS A 176 19.56 5.61 -1.73
N ILE A 177 18.53 4.77 -1.76
CA ILE A 177 17.47 4.77 -0.75
C ILE A 177 18.05 4.36 0.60
N GLU A 178 18.83 3.28 0.66
CA GLU A 178 19.45 2.78 1.89
C GLU A 178 20.36 3.84 2.55
N GLN A 179 21.02 4.71 1.77
CA GLN A 179 21.81 5.84 2.29
C GLN A 179 20.97 7.02 2.82
N GLN A 180 19.67 7.09 2.50
CA GLN A 180 18.78 8.18 2.88
C GLN A 180 17.82 7.79 4.01
N LEU A 181 17.80 6.51 4.41
CA LEU A 181 17.03 6.06 5.55
C LEU A 181 17.78 6.39 6.85
N PRO A 182 17.06 6.78 7.91
CA PRO A 182 17.64 7.04 9.23
C PRO A 182 18.22 5.80 9.89
#